data_AF-E7A0M0-F1
#
_entry.id   AF-E7A0M0-F1
#
_cell.length_a   1.000
_cell.length_b   1.000
_cell.length_c   1.000
_cell.angle_alpha   90.00
_cell.angle_beta   90.00
_cell.angle_gamma   90.00
#
_symmetry.space_group_name_H-M   'P 1'
#
loop_
_entity.id
_entity.type
_entity.pdbx_description
1 polymer ?
#
loop_
_entity_poly.entity_id
_entity_poly.type
_entity_poly.pdbx_seq_one_letter_code
_entity_poly.pdbx_strand_id
1 'polypeptide(L)'
;MSYFLPHLPTGWHVDQAILSEEDRVVIIRFGHDTDPVCMEMDETLYKISTAVQKFAVVYLVDITQVPDFNKMYELYDACSTMFFYRNKHIMIDLGTGNNNKINWAITDRQELIDIVEVVYRGASKGRGLVISPKDYSTRQQY
;
A
#
# COMPACT_ATOMS: atom_id res chain seq x y z
N MET A 1 -7.66 13.68 -9.24
CA MET A 1 -6.22 13.95 -9.51
C MET A 1 -5.57 14.43 -8.23
N SER A 2 -4.84 13.55 -7.54
CA SER A 2 -3.97 13.92 -6.42
C SER A 2 -2.60 14.32 -7.00
N TYR A 3 -2.38 15.61 -7.24
CA TYR A 3 -1.17 16.13 -7.91
C TYR A 3 0.14 15.99 -7.09
N PHE A 4 0.07 15.44 -5.88
CA PHE A 4 1.16 15.52 -4.91
C PHE A 4 1.92 14.20 -4.69
N LEU A 5 1.31 13.05 -5.01
CA LEU A 5 1.97 11.76 -4.88
C LEU A 5 2.49 11.30 -6.25
N PRO A 6 3.69 10.69 -6.31
CA PRO A 6 4.30 10.28 -7.56
C PRO A 6 3.53 9.10 -8.18
N HIS A 7 3.15 9.25 -9.44
CA HIS A 7 2.51 8.20 -10.23
C HIS A 7 3.55 7.39 -11.00
N LEU A 8 3.37 6.08 -11.07
CA LEU A 8 4.22 5.18 -11.84
C LEU A 8 3.48 4.80 -13.14
N PRO A 9 3.92 5.30 -14.31
CA PRO A 9 3.14 5.22 -15.54
C PRO A 9 3.26 3.90 -16.29
N THR A 10 4.20 3.02 -15.92
CA THR A 10 4.43 1.73 -16.60
C THR A 10 4.87 0.66 -15.61
N GLY A 11 4.73 -0.62 -16.00
CA GLY A 11 5.17 -1.75 -15.18
C GLY A 11 6.65 -1.70 -14.82
N TRP A 12 7.49 -1.23 -15.75
CA TRP A 12 8.91 -1.02 -15.50
C TRP A 12 9.19 0.00 -14.37
N HIS A 13 8.40 1.08 -14.28
CA HIS A 13 8.55 2.05 -13.19
C HIS A 13 8.13 1.45 -11.84
N VAL A 14 7.15 0.56 -11.83
CA VAL A 14 6.74 -0.20 -10.64
C VAL A 14 7.86 -1.12 -10.18
N ASP A 15 8.40 -1.93 -11.08
CA ASP A 15 9.51 -2.84 -10.75
C ASP A 15 10.74 -2.06 -10.28
N GLN A 16 11.08 -0.97 -10.96
CA GLN A 16 12.23 -0.14 -10.58
C GLN A 16 12.02 0.50 -9.20
N ALA A 17 10.83 1.03 -8.91
CA ALA A 17 10.54 1.63 -7.61
C ALA A 17 10.66 0.62 -6.45
N ILE A 18 10.24 -0.63 -6.68
CA ILE A 18 10.36 -1.72 -5.71
C ILE A 18 11.82 -2.16 -5.53
N LEU A 19 12.60 -2.19 -6.61
CA LEU A 19 14.00 -2.63 -6.61
C LEU A 19 14.97 -1.56 -6.07
N SER A 20 14.69 -0.28 -6.30
CA SER A 20 15.60 0.80 -5.94
C SER A 20 15.65 1.10 -4.43
N GLU A 21 14.64 0.66 -3.68
CA GLU A 21 14.50 1.00 -2.26
C GLU A 21 15.02 -0.15 -1.38
N GLU A 22 16.17 0.06 -0.76
CA GLU A 22 16.82 -0.93 0.11
C GLU A 22 16.40 -0.79 1.58
N ASP A 23 16.17 0.43 2.06
CA ASP A 23 15.96 0.71 3.49
C ASP A 23 14.58 1.30 3.81
N ARG A 24 13.71 1.48 2.81
CA ARG A 24 12.36 2.01 2.99
C ARG A 24 11.31 1.03 2.50
N VAL A 25 10.15 1.06 3.14
CA VAL A 25 8.95 0.36 2.67
C VAL A 25 8.41 1.10 1.46
N VAL A 26 8.23 0.38 0.35
CA VAL A 26 7.58 0.89 -0.85
C VAL A 26 6.08 0.59 -0.73
N ILE A 27 5.29 1.64 -0.59
CA ILE A 27 3.84 1.57 -0.52
C ILE A 27 3.31 1.90 -1.91
N ILE A 28 2.54 0.98 -2.50
CA ILE A 28 1.94 1.18 -3.82
C ILE A 28 0.43 1.07 -3.70
N ARG A 29 -0.29 2.14 -4.06
CA ARG A 29 -1.73 2.14 -4.24
C ARG A 29 -2.05 1.82 -5.69
N PHE A 30 -2.69 0.68 -5.92
CA PHE A 30 -3.29 0.30 -7.19
C PHE A 30 -4.76 0.67 -7.20
N GLY A 31 -5.20 1.42 -8.21
CA GLY A 31 -6.61 1.75 -8.38
C GLY A 31 -6.78 2.94 -9.33
N HIS A 32 -8.00 3.44 -9.47
CA HIS A 32 -8.28 4.59 -10.33
C HIS A 32 -8.35 5.88 -9.53
N ASP A 33 -7.70 6.94 -10.00
CA ASP A 33 -7.71 8.26 -9.33
C ASP A 33 -9.09 8.91 -9.23
N THR A 34 -10.03 8.46 -10.06
CA THR A 34 -11.42 8.93 -10.07
C THR A 34 -12.32 8.15 -9.12
N ASP A 35 -11.84 7.02 -8.59
CA ASP A 35 -12.63 6.21 -7.67
C ASP A 35 -12.69 6.87 -6.29
N PRO A 36 -13.88 7.05 -5.69
CA PRO A 36 -14.02 7.69 -4.38
C PRO A 36 -13.19 7.01 -3.27
N VAL A 37 -13.07 5.68 -3.29
CA VAL A 37 -12.30 4.92 -2.29
C VAL A 37 -10.80 5.17 -2.46
N CYS A 38 -10.33 5.26 -3.71
CA CYS A 38 -8.95 5.66 -3.98
C CYS A 38 -8.68 7.10 -3.55
N MET A 39 -9.61 8.02 -3.77
CA MET A 39 -9.46 9.42 -3.37
C MET A 39 -9.31 9.58 -1.85
N GLU A 40 -10.13 8.87 -1.06
CA GLU A 40 -10.00 8.87 0.41
C GLU A 40 -8.67 8.29 0.87
N MET A 41 -8.24 7.17 0.27
CA MET A 41 -6.96 6.55 0.59
C MET A 41 -5.77 7.45 0.23
N ASP A 42 -5.80 8.07 -0.95
CA ASP A 42 -4.79 8.99 -1.45
C ASP A 42 -4.65 10.21 -0.55
N GLU A 43 -5.76 10.75 -0.03
CA GLU A 43 -5.74 11.87 0.90
C GLU A 43 -5.01 11.49 2.20
N THR A 44 -5.28 10.30 2.76
CA THR A 44 -4.58 9.81 3.95
C THR A 44 -3.11 9.56 3.66
N LEU A 45 -2.79 8.88 2.56
CA LEU A 45 -1.43 8.61 2.10
C LEU A 45 -0.63 9.90 1.93
N TYR A 46 -1.24 10.93 1.35
CA TYR A 46 -0.62 12.23 1.19
C TYR A 46 -0.31 12.87 2.55
N LYS A 47 -1.27 12.87 3.48
CA LYS A 47 -1.09 13.43 4.83
C LYS A 47 0.02 12.73 5.63
N ILE A 48 0.22 11.43 5.44
CA ILE A 48 1.25 10.67 6.15
C ILE A 48 2.61 10.66 5.45
N SER A 49 2.66 10.95 4.14
CA SER A 49 3.87 10.82 3.31
C SER A 49 5.10 11.51 3.92
N THR A 50 4.95 12.75 4.40
CA THR A 50 6.01 13.52 5.07
C THR A 50 6.42 12.93 6.42
N ALA A 51 5.48 12.34 7.18
CA ALA A 51 5.77 11.74 8.48
C ALA A 51 6.57 10.44 8.35
N VAL A 52 6.27 9.64 7.32
CA VAL A 52 6.90 8.32 7.11
C VAL A 52 8.10 8.35 6.15
N GLN A 53 8.42 9.51 5.54
CA GLN A 53 9.45 9.65 4.49
C GLN A 53 10.83 9.03 4.81
N LYS A 54 11.18 8.91 6.10
CA LYS A 54 12.43 8.34 6.58
C LYS A 54 12.50 6.82 6.42
N PHE A 55 11.36 6.14 6.41
CA PHE A 55 11.28 4.67 6.43
C PHE A 55 10.24 4.10 5.45
N ALA A 56 9.49 4.94 4.75
CA ALA A 56 8.58 4.53 3.69
C ALA A 56 8.49 5.58 2.57
N VAL A 57 8.11 5.12 1.38
CA VAL A 57 7.83 5.93 0.21
C VAL A 57 6.49 5.48 -0.39
N VAL A 58 5.72 6.43 -0.93
CA VAL A 58 4.38 6.18 -1.46
C VAL A 58 4.37 6.43 -2.96
N TYR A 59 3.79 5.50 -3.71
CA TYR A 59 3.55 5.60 -5.14
C TYR A 59 2.09 5.25 -5.48
N LEU A 60 1.59 5.85 -6.56
CA LEU A 60 0.26 5.60 -7.10
C LEU A 60 0.38 4.92 -8.48
N VAL A 61 -0.48 3.94 -8.73
CA VAL A 61 -0.55 3.21 -10.00
C VAL A 61 -2.01 3.14 -10.46
N ASP A 62 -2.24 3.61 -11.67
CA ASP A 62 -3.52 3.39 -12.36
C ASP A 62 -3.54 2.01 -13.02
N ILE A 63 -4.49 1.17 -12.60
CA ILE A 63 -4.64 -0.22 -13.08
C ILE A 63 -5.14 -0.32 -14.53
N THR A 64 -5.67 0.75 -15.11
CA THR A 64 -5.98 0.82 -16.55
C THR A 64 -4.75 1.14 -17.38
N GLN A 65 -3.84 1.97 -16.85
CA GLN A 65 -2.59 2.32 -17.52
C GLN A 65 -1.57 1.20 -17.41
N VAL A 66 -1.51 0.53 -16.26
CA VAL A 66 -0.55 -0.55 -15.97
C VAL A 66 -1.30 -1.84 -15.60
N PRO A 67 -1.85 -2.57 -16.59
CA PRO A 67 -2.66 -3.76 -16.33
C PRO A 67 -1.83 -5.02 -16.00
N ASP A 68 -0.51 -4.97 -16.17
CA ASP A 68 0.40 -6.14 -16.06
C ASP A 68 0.30 -6.84 -14.70
N PHE A 69 0.02 -6.08 -13.64
CA PHE A 69 -0.08 -6.60 -12.28
C PHE A 69 -1.48 -7.07 -11.88
N ASN A 70 -2.51 -6.77 -12.68
CA ASN A 70 -3.91 -7.03 -12.28
C ASN A 70 -4.17 -8.51 -12.04
N LYS A 71 -3.63 -9.39 -12.90
CA LYS A 71 -3.75 -10.84 -12.73
C LYS A 71 -2.80 -11.37 -11.66
N MET A 72 -1.58 -10.83 -11.57
CA MET A 72 -0.55 -11.30 -10.64
C MET A 72 -0.94 -11.05 -9.18
N TYR A 73 -1.46 -9.86 -8.90
CA TYR A 73 -1.89 -9.46 -7.56
C TYR A 73 -3.40 -9.54 -7.36
N GLU A 74 -4.16 -10.11 -8.30
CA GLU A 74 -5.62 -10.26 -8.21
C GLU A 74 -6.35 -8.92 -7.92
N LEU A 75 -5.96 -7.84 -8.62
CA LEU A 75 -6.48 -6.49 -8.42
C LEU A 75 -7.87 -6.34 -9.02
N TYR A 76 -8.88 -6.84 -8.31
CA TYR A 76 -10.30 -6.73 -8.69
C TYR A 76 -11.04 -5.65 -7.89
N ASP A 77 -10.50 -5.26 -6.75
CA ASP A 77 -11.06 -4.23 -5.88
C ASP A 77 -10.83 -2.81 -6.45
N ALA A 78 -11.68 -1.87 -6.05
CA ALA A 78 -11.59 -0.48 -6.49
C ALA A 78 -10.27 0.21 -6.09
N CYS A 79 -9.77 -0.11 -4.90
CA CYS A 79 -8.52 0.38 -4.33
C CYS A 79 -7.78 -0.79 -3.68
N SER A 80 -6.48 -0.93 -3.95
CA SER A 80 -5.63 -1.97 -3.37
C SER A 80 -4.29 -1.39 -2.98
N THR A 81 -3.99 -1.35 -1.69
CA THR A 81 -2.69 -0.88 -1.19
C THR A 81 -1.82 -2.06 -0.80
N MET A 82 -0.62 -2.11 -1.37
CA MET A 82 0.38 -3.16 -1.15
C MET A 82 1.68 -2.57 -0.61
N PHE A 83 2.44 -3.41 0.09
CA PHE A 83 3.67 -3.02 0.77
C PHE A 83 4.82 -3.91 0.30
N PHE A 84 5.94 -3.29 -0.07
CA PHE A 84 7.14 -3.99 -0.49
C PHE A 84 8.35 -3.51 0.32
N TYR A 85 9.31 -4.40 0.53
CA TYR A 85 10.57 -4.07 1.18
C TYR A 85 11.66 -4.97 0.60
N ARG A 86 12.74 -4.38 0.06
CA ARG A 86 13.87 -5.11 -0.56
C ARG A 86 13.40 -6.15 -1.59
N ASN A 87 12.57 -5.72 -2.55
CA ASN A 87 11.99 -6.59 -3.59
C ASN A 87 11.14 -7.77 -3.07
N LYS A 88 10.63 -7.67 -1.83
CA LYS A 88 9.70 -8.66 -1.28
C LYS A 88 8.38 -8.00 -0.95
N HIS A 89 7.30 -8.63 -1.36
CA HIS A 89 5.96 -8.28 -0.92
C HIS A 89 5.80 -8.65 0.56
N ILE A 90 5.33 -7.70 1.36
CA ILE A 90 5.10 -7.86 2.80
C ILE A 90 3.60 -8.00 3.04
N MET A 91 3.20 -9.15 3.53
CA MET A 91 1.82 -9.44 3.90
C MET A 91 1.51 -8.85 5.28
N ILE A 92 0.28 -8.41 5.47
CA ILE A 92 -0.21 -7.83 6.72
C ILE A 92 -1.46 -8.59 7.15
N ASP A 93 -1.39 -9.26 8.29
CA ASP A 93 -2.56 -9.84 8.93
C ASP A 93 -3.40 -8.73 9.57
N LEU A 94 -4.52 -8.43 8.92
CA LEU A 94 -5.49 -7.40 9.34
C LEU A 94 -6.74 -8.04 9.99
N GLY A 95 -6.81 -9.37 10.09
CA GLY A 95 -8.00 -10.08 10.56
C GLY A 95 -9.17 -10.15 9.57
N THR A 96 -9.01 -9.62 8.35
CA THR A 96 -10.01 -9.67 7.26
C THR A 96 -9.96 -10.97 6.44
N GLY A 97 -8.92 -11.80 6.64
CA GLY A 97 -8.67 -13.01 5.87
C GLY A 97 -7.88 -12.79 4.58
N ASN A 98 -7.74 -11.55 4.09
CA ASN A 98 -6.84 -11.20 2.99
C ASN A 98 -5.62 -10.44 3.53
N ASN A 99 -4.47 -11.13 3.55
CA ASN A 99 -3.23 -10.56 4.08
C ASN A 99 -2.35 -9.93 3.00
N ASN A 100 -2.72 -10.05 1.72
CA ASN A 100 -1.89 -9.62 0.61
C ASN A 100 -1.99 -8.12 0.34
N LYS A 101 -3.15 -7.52 0.62
CA LYS A 101 -3.46 -6.13 0.28
C LYS A 101 -4.50 -5.54 1.22
N ILE A 102 -4.51 -4.22 1.32
CA ILE A 102 -5.61 -3.47 1.95
C ILE A 102 -6.55 -3.05 0.84
N ASN A 103 -7.78 -3.56 0.83
CA ASN A 103 -8.77 -3.29 -0.23
C ASN A 103 -9.82 -2.23 0.14
N TRP A 104 -9.58 -1.44 1.18
CA TRP A 104 -10.45 -0.35 1.63
C TRP A 104 -9.66 0.92 1.94
N ALA A 105 -10.35 2.06 1.99
CA ALA A 105 -9.75 3.31 2.42
C ALA A 105 -9.59 3.36 3.95
N ILE A 106 -8.35 3.60 4.39
CA ILE A 106 -8.04 3.93 5.78
C ILE A 106 -8.03 5.46 5.89
N THR A 107 -8.97 6.01 6.65
CA THR A 107 -9.16 7.46 6.80
C THR A 107 -8.43 8.03 8.02
N ASP A 108 -8.10 7.18 9.01
CA ASP A 108 -7.31 7.62 10.15
C ASP A 108 -5.81 7.59 9.82
N ARG A 109 -5.15 8.73 10.09
CA ARG A 109 -3.74 8.92 9.80
C ARG A 109 -2.84 8.12 10.73
N GLN A 110 -3.19 8.08 12.02
CA GLN A 110 -2.36 7.40 13.01
C GLN A 110 -2.39 5.89 12.78
N GLU A 111 -3.58 5.35 12.52
CA GLU A 111 -3.78 3.96 12.13
C GLU A 111 -2.92 3.55 10.92
N LEU A 112 -2.87 4.36 9.87
CA LEU A 112 -2.03 4.05 8.71
C LEU A 112 -0.53 4.15 9.02
N ILE A 113 -0.11 5.15 9.82
CA ILE A 113 1.29 5.27 10.27
C ILE A 113 1.71 4.05 11.10
N ASP A 114 0.86 3.61 12.03
CA ASP A 114 1.14 2.47 12.90
C ASP A 114 1.30 1.19 12.07
N ILE A 115 0.45 0.99 11.05
CA ILE A 115 0.60 -0.13 10.10
C ILE A 115 1.94 -0.06 9.37
N VAL A 116 2.29 1.09 8.79
CA VAL A 116 3.55 1.25 8.05
C VAL A 116 4.76 1.02 8.96
N GLU A 117 4.70 1.47 10.21
CA GLU A 117 5.75 1.24 11.20
C GLU A 117 5.90 -0.27 11.52
N VAL A 118 4.80 -0.98 11.73
CA VAL A 118 4.82 -2.42 11.97
C VAL A 118 5.38 -3.18 10.77
N VAL A 119 4.98 -2.81 9.56
CA VAL A 119 5.53 -3.34 8.30
C VAL A 119 7.04 -3.12 8.24
N TYR A 120 7.50 -1.88 8.47
CA TYR A 120 8.92 -1.54 8.44
C TYR A 120 9.72 -2.34 9.46
N ARG A 121 9.27 -2.39 10.73
CA ARG A 121 9.93 -3.13 11.81
C ARG A 121 9.96 -4.63 11.56
N GLY A 122 8.88 -5.19 10.99
CA GLY A 122 8.78 -6.61 10.67
C GLY A 122 9.63 -6.99 9.47
N ALA A 123 9.55 -6.23 8.39
CA ALA A 123 10.30 -6.44 7.16
C ALA A 123 11.81 -6.26 7.37
N SER A 124 12.23 -5.26 8.16
CA SER A 124 13.63 -5.06 8.55
C SER A 124 14.22 -6.24 9.32
N LYS A 125 13.37 -7.03 10.01
CA LYS A 125 13.74 -8.28 10.70
C LYS A 125 13.63 -9.51 9.80
N GLY A 126 13.35 -9.34 8.51
CA GLY A 126 13.22 -10.41 7.52
C GLY A 126 11.88 -11.16 7.55
N ARG A 127 10.84 -10.62 8.22
CA ARG A 127 9.51 -11.25 8.22
C ARG A 127 8.75 -10.85 6.95
N GLY A 128 8.19 -11.85 6.25
CA GLY A 128 7.30 -11.63 5.10
C GLY A 128 5.83 -11.45 5.47
N LEU A 129 5.45 -11.71 6.73
CA LEU A 129 4.11 -11.49 7.28
C LEU A 129 4.24 -10.73 8.59
N VAL A 130 3.47 -9.66 8.73
CA VAL A 130 3.37 -8.85 9.95
C VAL A 130 1.93 -8.82 10.44
N ILE A 131 1.73 -8.68 11.75
CA ILE A 131 0.39 -8.63 12.34
C ILE A 131 0.06 -7.17 12.61
N SER A 132 -1.05 -6.69 12.07
CA SER A 132 -1.53 -5.32 12.31
C SER A 132 -1.73 -5.09 13.82
N PRO A 133 -1.39 -3.90 14.35
CA PRO A 133 -1.62 -3.56 15.75
C PRO A 133 -3.12 -3.51 16.09
N LYS A 134 -3.98 -3.38 15.08
CA LYS A 134 -5.43 -3.31 15.21
C LYS A 134 -6.09 -4.39 14.36
N ASP A 135 -7.12 -5.01 14.94
CA ASP A 135 -7.95 -5.99 14.27
C ASP A 135 -9.07 -5.30 13.47
N TYR A 136 -9.21 -5.67 12.19
CA TYR A 136 -10.25 -5.20 11.28
C TYR A 136 -11.29 -6.28 10.97
N SER A 137 -11.28 -7.42 11.68
CA SER A 137 -12.21 -8.53 11.50
C SER A 137 -13.69 -8.11 11.53
N THR A 138 -14.06 -7.17 12.40
CA THR A 138 -15.44 -6.65 12.54
C THR A 138 -15.86 -5.73 11.41
N ARG A 139 -14.94 -5.27 10.56
CA ARG A 139 -15.24 -4.36 9.44
C ARG A 139 -15.82 -5.09 8.22
N GLN A 140 -15.55 -6.38 8.08
CA GLN A 140 -16.12 -7.23 7.02
C GLN A 140 -17.24 -8.16 7.51
N GLN A 141 -17.58 -8.13 8.81
CA GLN A 141 -18.75 -8.80 9.33
C GLN A 141 -20.00 -7.97 8.99
N TYR A 142 -20.58 -8.27 7.83
CA TYR A 142 -21.96 -7.92 7.48
C TYR A 142 -22.87 -9.10 7.77
#